data_AF-A0A1I8JTY6-F1
#
_entry.id   AF-A0A1I8JTY6-F1
#
_cell.length_a   1.000
_cell.length_b   1.000
_cell.length_c   1.000
_cell.angle_alpha   90.00
_cell.angle_beta   90.00
_cell.angle_gamma   90.00
#
_symmetry.space_group_name_H-M   'P 1'
#
loop_
_entity.id
_entity.type
_entity.pdbx_description
1 polymer ?
#
loop_
_entity_poly.entity_id
_entity_poly.type
_entity_poly.pdbx_seq_one_letter_code
_entity_poly.pdbx_strand_id
1 'polypeptide(L)'
;MGSLAVRLWTVLLLLTTAASGQQTPAQSRCVSQAGAILAAPPIHCQPLKACDEEAILKPYLALYEQCRINASERANLRDNFLFRLNHWQDDHPYLLETVAKAYEPLKGVLESEQDAQRSLQLVPELQRKQLIYSIEAGRLEDAHILHMTLKGQWKPDQIVSAIRDGYHVNPTIMEHLLEFVRAIPVRKERAAYYKAILPVIRNFKLTLTYVTLLFAGDATGVFDTQKDRDDYISQPLTVFVHMLRWQLANLKFEFHLSLAERFPRHYTLYIETIFFFTPPQWQKAEKRRLFEIAGLFKAKGHRFAAIEQLLKWAHQYAPVRGGKAHLEEILPTLALETEKLRRTVEQTGKSAAELVRLKKLEEGFVSKKDRWNTNTYRTYLHMIKTRGKFGQHRMEMERKG
;
A
#
# COMPACT_ATOMS: atom_id res chain seq x y z
N MET A 1 11.22 30.73 11.92
CA MET A 1 11.27 30.42 13.38
C MET A 1 12.54 30.91 14.09
N GLY A 2 13.44 31.69 13.48
CA GLY A 2 14.72 32.11 14.09
C GLY A 2 14.74 33.42 14.89
N SER A 3 13.65 34.20 14.93
CA SER A 3 13.67 35.56 15.49
C SER A 3 13.34 35.66 16.99
N LEU A 4 12.52 34.74 17.52
CA LEU A 4 12.09 34.77 18.93
C LEU A 4 13.15 34.20 19.88
N ALA A 5 13.86 33.15 19.48
CA ALA A 5 14.92 32.54 20.28
C ALA A 5 16.11 33.50 20.49
N VAL A 6 16.45 34.30 19.48
CA VAL A 6 17.54 35.29 19.56
C VAL A 6 17.17 36.44 20.50
N ARG A 7 15.92 36.89 20.49
CA ARG A 7 15.44 37.97 21.38
C ARG A 7 15.40 37.54 22.86
N LEU A 8 15.02 36.29 23.13
CA LEU A 8 15.04 35.72 24.48
C LEU A 8 16.47 35.56 25.02
N TRP A 9 17.43 35.18 24.17
CA TRP A 9 18.84 35.08 24.56
C TRP A 9 19.49 36.45 24.87
N THR A 10 19.14 37.50 24.12
CA THR A 10 19.68 38.85 24.37
C THR A 10 19.21 39.45 25.69
N VAL A 11 17.97 39.16 26.11
CA VAL A 11 17.45 39.64 27.41
C VAL A 11 18.13 38.91 28.56
N LEU A 12 18.41 37.61 28.42
CA LEU A 12 19.13 36.83 29.42
C LEU A 12 20.59 37.30 29.61
N LEU A 13 21.26 37.71 28.51
CA LEU A 13 22.63 38.23 28.53
C LEU A 13 22.75 39.66 29.11
N LEU A 14 21.68 40.46 29.03
CA LEU A 14 21.65 41.81 29.64
C LEU A 14 21.38 41.76 31.15
N LEU A 15 20.72 40.71 31.65
CA LEU A 15 20.44 40.54 33.08
C LEU A 15 21.65 40.00 33.87
N THR A 16 22.58 39.29 33.23
CA THR A 16 23.77 38.73 33.92
C THR A 16 24.93 39.72 34.05
N THR A 17 24.98 40.78 33.24
CA THR A 17 26.08 41.76 33.25
C THR A 17 25.93 42.86 34.31
N ALA A 18 24.75 43.01 34.92
CA ALA A 18 24.52 44.00 35.99
C ALA A 18 25.03 43.55 37.38
N ALA A 19 25.51 42.31 37.53
CA ALA A 19 25.90 41.72 38.83
C ALA A 19 27.42 41.70 39.11
N SER A 20 28.28 42.12 38.17
CA SER A 20 29.75 42.00 38.31
C SER A 20 30.46 43.33 38.63
N GLY A 21 29.96 44.04 39.64
CA GLY A 21 30.59 45.25 40.19
C GLY A 21 31.09 45.05 41.62
N GLN A 22 31.70 43.91 41.93
CA GLN A 22 32.25 43.64 43.26
C GLN A 22 33.66 44.22 43.37
N GLN A 23 33.74 45.48 43.79
CA GLN A 23 34.96 46.02 44.38
C GLN A 23 35.31 45.18 45.60
N THR A 24 36.53 44.65 45.63
CA THR A 24 37.12 44.02 46.82
C THR A 24 36.99 44.98 48.00
N PRO A 25 36.57 44.52 49.20
CA PRO A 25 36.47 45.41 50.34
C PRO A 25 37.88 45.82 50.74
N ALA A 26 38.28 47.04 50.34
CA ALA A 26 39.36 47.75 50.99
C ALA A 26 39.10 47.67 52.50
N GLN A 27 40.05 47.11 53.24
CA GLN A 27 39.97 46.78 54.68
C GLN A 27 39.11 47.78 55.46
N SER A 28 37.81 47.51 55.55
CA SER A 28 36.88 48.43 56.18
C SER A 28 37.11 48.34 57.68
N ARG A 29 37.51 49.44 58.32
CA ARG A 29 37.75 49.50 59.77
C ARG A 29 36.48 49.37 60.62
N CYS A 30 35.32 49.13 60.00
CA CYS A 30 33.99 49.05 60.62
C CYS A 30 33.37 47.65 60.45
N VAL A 31 32.79 47.06 61.51
CA VAL A 31 32.01 45.82 61.45
C VAL A 31 30.69 46.08 60.70
N SER A 32 30.27 45.11 59.88
CA SER A 32 29.08 45.25 59.03
C SER A 32 27.74 45.30 59.78
N GLN A 33 27.66 44.84 61.03
CA GLN A 33 26.38 44.63 61.72
C GLN A 33 26.10 45.56 62.92
N ALA A 34 27.08 46.33 63.41
CA ALA A 34 26.89 47.10 64.65
C ALA A 34 27.55 48.50 64.67
N GLY A 35 28.13 48.99 63.57
CA GLY A 35 28.88 50.25 63.57
C GLY A 35 30.15 50.23 64.44
N ALA A 36 30.55 49.06 64.94
CA ALA A 36 31.71 48.87 65.78
C ALA A 36 33.02 48.97 64.99
N ILE A 37 34.10 49.41 65.63
CA ILE A 37 35.44 49.53 65.03
C ILE A 37 36.19 48.18 65.15
N LEU A 38 36.67 47.64 64.02
CA LEU A 38 37.41 46.35 63.96
C LEU A 38 38.88 46.48 64.37
N ALA A 39 39.49 47.63 64.09
CA ALA A 39 40.88 47.91 64.41
C ALA A 39 40.98 49.36 64.89
N ALA A 40 41.17 49.54 66.20
CA ALA A 40 41.43 50.86 66.77
C ALA A 40 42.76 51.40 66.22
N PRO A 41 42.89 52.72 65.97
CA PRO A 41 44.16 53.30 65.56
C PRO A 41 45.24 53.05 66.62
N PRO A 42 46.50 52.80 66.22
CA PRO A 42 47.58 52.57 67.18
C PRO A 42 47.79 53.81 68.05
N ILE A 43 47.86 53.59 69.37
CA ILE A 43 48.14 54.63 70.35
C ILE A 43 49.66 54.76 70.48
N HIS A 44 50.21 55.94 70.19
CA HIS A 44 51.63 56.22 70.37
C HIS A 44 51.84 57.16 71.56
N CYS A 45 52.31 56.61 72.68
CA CYS A 45 52.71 57.40 73.85
C CYS A 45 54.21 57.34 74.06
N GLN A 46 54.83 58.46 74.46
CA GLN A 46 56.23 58.49 74.85
C GLN A 46 56.37 57.89 76.27
N PRO A 47 57.30 56.95 76.50
CA PRO A 47 57.50 56.39 77.83
C PRO A 47 57.93 57.49 78.82
N LEU A 48 57.33 57.48 80.02
CA LEU A 48 57.53 58.42 81.12
C LEU A 48 56.86 59.81 80.99
N LYS A 49 55.96 60.02 80.01
CA LYS A 49 54.98 61.13 80.00
C LYS A 49 53.56 60.59 79.94
N ALA A 50 52.63 61.26 80.61
CA ALA A 50 51.20 60.99 80.45
C ALA A 50 50.83 61.18 78.97
N CYS A 51 50.11 60.21 78.41
CA CYS A 51 49.60 60.29 77.05
C CYS A 51 48.67 61.50 76.90
N ASP A 52 48.74 62.19 75.76
CA ASP A 52 47.79 63.25 75.43
C ASP A 52 46.42 62.62 75.09
N GLU A 53 45.48 62.78 76.01
CA GLU A 53 44.14 62.19 75.93
C GLU A 53 43.34 62.73 74.74
N GLU A 54 43.46 64.02 74.41
CA GLU A 54 42.77 64.62 73.26
C GLU A 54 43.31 64.08 71.93
N ALA A 55 44.63 63.88 71.85
CA ALA A 55 45.27 63.33 70.65
C ALA A 55 44.85 61.88 70.36
N ILE A 56 44.46 61.11 71.39
CA ILE A 56 44.01 59.72 71.27
C ILE A 56 42.51 59.62 71.01
N LEU A 57 41.70 60.41 71.70
CA LEU A 57 40.24 60.35 71.59
C LEU A 57 39.72 60.88 70.25
N LYS A 58 40.31 61.95 69.72
CA LYS A 58 39.79 62.60 68.51
C LYS A 58 39.81 61.71 67.27
N PRO A 59 40.88 60.95 66.95
CA PRO A 59 40.87 59.99 65.85
C PRO A 59 39.89 58.83 66.07
N TYR A 60 39.72 58.38 67.31
CA TYR A 60 38.80 57.31 67.65
C TYR A 60 37.34 57.73 67.46
N LEU A 61 36.96 58.93 67.94
CA LEU A 61 35.62 59.48 67.78
C LEU A 61 35.28 59.74 66.31
N ALA A 62 36.22 60.27 65.53
CA ALA A 62 36.02 60.45 64.09
C ALA A 62 35.77 59.12 63.37
N LEU A 63 36.52 58.07 63.74
CA LEU A 63 36.33 56.73 63.18
C LEU A 63 34.98 56.13 63.61
N TYR A 64 34.57 56.34 64.86
CA TYR A 64 33.28 55.90 65.38
C TYR A 64 32.11 56.55 64.62
N GLU A 65 32.15 57.87 64.42
CA GLU A 65 31.13 58.58 63.64
C GLU A 65 31.07 58.08 62.19
N GLN A 66 32.23 57.87 61.56
CA GLN A 66 32.29 57.34 60.21
C GLN A 66 31.67 55.94 60.11
N CYS A 67 31.95 55.06 61.08
CA CYS A 67 31.34 53.74 61.12
C CYS A 67 29.82 53.78 61.36
N ARG A 68 29.32 54.76 62.13
CA ARG A 68 27.89 54.99 62.35
C ARG A 68 27.20 55.47 61.08
N ILE A 69 27.77 56.44 60.36
CA ILE A 69 27.23 56.96 59.09
C ILE A 69 27.17 55.82 58.05
N ASN A 70 28.26 55.07 57.88
CA ASN A 70 28.31 53.93 56.96
C ASN A 70 27.28 52.83 57.31
N ALA A 71 26.96 52.65 58.59
CA ALA A 71 25.90 51.72 59.00
C ALA A 71 24.51 52.23 58.57
N SER A 72 24.23 53.52 58.77
CA SER A 72 22.96 54.13 58.35
C SER A 72 22.76 54.15 56.83
N GLU A 73 23.81 54.42 56.05
CA GLU A 73 23.73 54.36 54.58
C GLU A 73 23.43 52.96 54.08
N ARG A 74 24.05 51.92 54.69
CA ARG A 74 23.78 50.53 54.34
C ARG A 74 22.36 50.10 54.69
N ALA A 75 21.82 50.56 55.82
CA ALA A 75 20.43 50.32 56.17
C ALA A 75 19.48 50.94 55.12
N ASN A 76 19.69 52.21 54.77
CA ASN A 76 18.93 52.89 53.72
C ASN A 76 19.04 52.21 52.35
N LEU A 77 20.22 51.71 51.97
CA LEU A 77 20.41 50.97 50.72
C LEU A 77 19.65 49.64 50.73
N ARG A 78 19.64 48.92 51.86
CA ARG A 78 18.90 47.66 52.02
C ARG A 78 17.40 47.90 51.89
N ASP A 79 16.88 48.92 52.56
CA ASP A 79 15.44 49.20 52.56
C ASP A 79 14.98 49.70 51.19
N ASN A 80 15.78 50.53 50.51
CA ASN A 80 15.53 50.93 49.11
C ASN A 80 15.67 49.78 48.11
N PHE A 81 16.49 48.78 48.38
CA PHE A 81 16.59 47.59 47.54
C PHE A 81 15.34 46.72 47.69
N LEU A 82 14.87 46.49 48.92
CA LEU A 82 13.65 45.72 49.18
C LEU A 82 12.42 46.42 48.58
N PHE A 83 12.32 47.74 48.71
CA PHE A 83 11.26 48.52 48.08
C PHE A 83 11.25 48.36 46.55
N ARG A 84 12.43 48.46 45.91
CA ARG A 84 12.56 48.22 44.47
C ARG A 84 12.19 46.78 44.11
N LEU A 85 12.70 45.78 44.83
CA LEU A 85 12.41 44.37 44.55
C LEU A 85 10.90 44.10 44.54
N ASN A 86 10.17 44.60 45.54
CA ASN A 86 8.71 44.43 45.64
C ASN A 86 7.98 45.12 44.48
N HIS A 87 8.39 46.35 44.13
CA HIS A 87 7.78 47.08 43.00
C HIS A 87 7.95 46.32 41.67
N TRP A 88 9.14 45.78 41.40
CA TRP A 88 9.39 44.96 40.21
C TRP A 88 8.63 43.63 40.23
N GLN A 89 8.40 43.06 41.42
CA GLN A 89 7.66 41.82 41.59
C GLN A 89 6.15 41.99 41.29
N ASP A 90 5.59 43.16 41.54
CA ASP A 90 4.19 43.50 41.24
C ASP A 90 3.97 43.91 39.76
N ASP A 91 4.96 44.51 39.11
CA ASP A 91 4.89 44.89 37.69
C ASP A 91 4.89 43.68 36.74
N HIS A 92 5.56 42.59 37.10
CA HIS A 92 5.63 41.37 36.28
C HIS A 92 4.25 40.71 36.07
N PRO A 93 3.46 40.41 37.12
CA PRO A 93 2.09 39.93 36.98
C PRO A 93 1.20 40.88 36.16
N TYR A 94 1.32 42.20 36.40
CA TYR A 94 0.54 43.21 35.70
C TYR A 94 0.84 43.24 34.19
N LEU A 95 2.13 43.21 33.81
CA LEU A 95 2.53 43.15 32.41
C LEU A 95 2.07 41.85 31.74
N LEU A 96 2.16 40.72 32.45
CA LEU A 96 1.73 39.41 31.95
C LEU A 96 0.22 39.37 31.74
N GLU A 97 -0.55 39.93 32.67
CA GLU A 97 -2.00 40.07 32.56
C GLU A 97 -2.38 41.03 31.42
N THR A 98 -1.63 42.12 31.23
CA THR A 98 -1.85 43.08 30.14
C THR A 98 -1.58 42.46 28.77
N VAL A 99 -0.50 41.68 28.65
CA VAL A 99 -0.19 40.92 27.43
C VAL A 99 -1.25 39.84 27.19
N ALA A 100 -1.71 39.13 28.22
CA ALA A 100 -2.78 38.14 28.10
C ALA A 100 -4.10 38.79 27.62
N LYS A 101 -4.50 39.93 28.19
CA LYS A 101 -5.68 40.70 27.75
C LYS A 101 -5.56 41.22 26.33
N ALA A 102 -4.36 41.67 25.92
CA ALA A 102 -4.10 42.11 24.56
C ALA A 102 -4.08 40.96 23.55
N TYR A 103 -3.65 39.77 23.97
CA TYR A 103 -3.59 38.57 23.15
C TYR A 103 -4.97 37.90 22.96
N GLU A 104 -5.88 38.04 23.91
CA GLU A 104 -7.17 37.35 23.88
C GLU A 104 -8.05 37.62 22.64
N PRO A 105 -8.20 38.87 22.14
CA PRO A 105 -8.89 39.11 20.87
C PRO A 105 -8.10 38.61 19.63
N LEU A 106 -6.78 38.46 19.73
CA LEU A 106 -5.91 37.93 18.66
C LEU A 106 -5.92 36.39 18.60
N LYS A 107 -6.16 35.73 19.73
CA LYS A 107 -6.24 34.28 19.85
C LYS A 107 -7.30 33.68 18.92
N GLY A 108 -8.50 34.27 18.91
CA GLY A 108 -9.58 33.84 18.01
C GLY A 108 -9.23 33.99 16.52
N VAL A 109 -8.46 35.03 16.16
CA VAL A 109 -8.00 35.24 14.78
C VAL A 109 -6.95 34.20 14.38
N LEU A 110 -5.95 33.95 15.23
CA LEU A 110 -4.91 32.94 15.00
C LEU A 110 -5.47 31.52 14.95
N GLU A 111 -6.40 31.18 15.85
CA GLU A 111 -7.11 29.90 15.83
C GLU A 111 -7.98 29.78 14.58
N SER A 112 -8.67 30.85 14.17
CA SER A 112 -9.46 30.84 12.92
C SER A 112 -8.61 30.68 11.66
N GLU A 113 -7.40 31.25 11.61
CA GLU A 113 -6.49 31.04 10.48
C GLU A 113 -5.97 29.61 10.43
N GLN A 114 -5.65 29.02 11.60
CA GLN A 114 -5.23 27.62 11.69
C GLN A 114 -6.37 26.67 11.32
N ASP A 115 -7.60 26.95 11.75
CA ASP A 115 -8.78 26.17 11.42
C ASP A 115 -9.21 26.34 9.96
N ALA A 116 -9.10 27.55 9.40
CA ALA A 116 -9.30 27.79 7.97
C ALA A 116 -8.27 27.03 7.13
N GLN A 117 -7.00 27.05 7.50
CA GLN A 117 -5.95 26.28 6.81
C GLN A 117 -6.16 24.76 6.92
N ARG A 118 -6.55 24.26 8.10
CA ARG A 118 -6.92 22.83 8.28
C ARG A 118 -8.15 22.47 7.45
N SER A 119 -9.18 23.31 7.45
CA SER A 119 -10.40 23.11 6.66
C SER A 119 -10.13 23.11 5.15
N LEU A 120 -9.19 23.94 4.68
CA LEU A 120 -8.76 23.97 3.28
C LEU A 120 -8.05 22.68 2.84
N GLN A 121 -7.35 22.00 3.76
CA GLN A 121 -6.69 20.71 3.49
C GLN A 121 -7.60 19.50 3.71
N LEU A 122 -8.60 19.63 4.59
CA LEU A 122 -9.53 18.57 4.96
C LEU A 122 -10.38 18.10 3.77
N VAL A 123 -10.93 19.02 2.97
CA VAL A 123 -11.80 18.65 1.83
C VAL A 123 -11.04 17.79 0.79
N PRO A 124 -9.85 18.19 0.30
CA PRO A 124 -9.04 17.33 -0.56
C PRO A 124 -8.66 15.99 0.08
N GLU A 125 -8.36 15.95 1.37
CA GLU A 125 -8.04 14.71 2.08
C GLU A 125 -9.24 13.76 2.15
N LEU A 126 -10.41 14.28 2.48
CA LEU A 126 -11.66 13.51 2.52
C LEU A 126 -12.03 13.00 1.12
N GLN A 127 -11.89 13.82 0.08
CA GLN A 127 -12.13 13.40 -1.30
C GLN A 127 -11.18 12.28 -1.73
N ARG A 128 -9.91 12.32 -1.30
CA ARG A 128 -8.94 11.24 -1.56
C ARG A 128 -9.33 9.96 -0.82
N LYS A 129 -9.66 10.04 0.47
CA LYS A 129 -10.16 8.88 1.23
C LYS A 129 -11.42 8.30 0.60
N GLN A 130 -12.34 9.16 0.18
CA GLN A 130 -13.57 8.75 -0.51
C GLN A 130 -13.27 8.05 -1.83
N LEU A 131 -12.30 8.51 -2.62
CA LEU A 131 -11.86 7.82 -3.84
C LEU A 131 -11.42 6.39 -3.52
N ILE A 132 -10.54 6.21 -2.53
CA ILE A 132 -10.03 4.89 -2.13
C ILE A 132 -11.17 3.99 -1.67
N TYR A 133 -12.03 4.47 -0.76
CA TYR A 133 -13.16 3.69 -0.28
C TYR A 133 -14.18 3.35 -1.36
N SER A 134 -14.40 4.24 -2.33
CA SER A 134 -15.28 3.96 -3.47
C SER A 134 -14.70 2.87 -4.37
N ILE A 135 -13.38 2.84 -4.59
CA ILE A 135 -12.72 1.73 -5.30
C ILE A 135 -12.86 0.44 -4.49
N GLU A 136 -12.51 0.44 -3.22
CA GLU A 136 -12.57 -0.76 -2.36
C GLU A 136 -13.98 -1.33 -2.26
N ALA A 137 -15.00 -0.47 -2.16
CA ALA A 137 -16.41 -0.86 -2.09
C ALA A 137 -17.04 -1.21 -3.46
N GLY A 138 -16.32 -1.05 -4.57
CA GLY A 138 -16.85 -1.31 -5.92
C GLY A 138 -17.82 -0.24 -6.44
N ARG A 139 -17.88 0.94 -5.80
CA ARG A 139 -18.62 2.11 -6.30
C ARG A 139 -17.80 2.83 -7.37
N LEU A 140 -17.64 2.18 -8.52
CA LEU A 140 -16.72 2.61 -9.57
C LEU A 140 -17.13 3.95 -10.21
N GLU A 141 -18.43 4.22 -10.33
CA GLU A 141 -18.94 5.50 -10.87
C GLU A 141 -18.46 6.68 -10.03
N ASP A 142 -18.65 6.61 -8.71
CA ASP A 142 -18.17 7.62 -7.76
C ASP A 142 -16.65 7.76 -7.80
N ALA A 143 -15.93 6.63 -7.86
CA ALA A 143 -14.49 6.62 -7.95
C ALA A 143 -13.99 7.31 -9.23
N HIS A 144 -14.65 7.10 -10.37
CA HIS A 144 -14.30 7.75 -11.63
C HIS A 144 -14.56 9.24 -11.60
N ILE A 145 -15.71 9.67 -11.06
CA ILE A 145 -16.03 11.09 -10.90
C ILE A 145 -14.95 11.76 -10.05
N LEU A 146 -14.64 11.18 -8.88
CA LEU A 146 -13.61 11.70 -7.98
C LEU A 146 -12.24 11.76 -8.65
N HIS A 147 -11.83 10.70 -9.36
CA HIS A 147 -10.57 10.65 -10.09
C HIS A 147 -10.44 11.77 -11.13
N MET A 148 -11.54 12.12 -11.81
CA MET A 148 -11.57 13.20 -12.80
C MET A 148 -11.65 14.60 -12.18
N THR A 149 -12.36 14.77 -11.06
CA THR A 149 -12.65 16.11 -10.48
C THR A 149 -11.68 16.56 -9.39
N LEU A 150 -10.89 15.64 -8.81
CA LEU A 150 -9.95 15.95 -7.73
C LEU A 150 -8.85 16.93 -8.19
N LYS A 151 -8.75 18.08 -7.53
CA LYS A 151 -7.64 19.02 -7.71
C LYS A 151 -6.35 18.41 -7.18
N GLY A 152 -5.30 18.40 -8.00
CA GLY A 152 -4.03 17.73 -7.68
C GLY A 152 -4.15 16.21 -7.79
N GLN A 153 -4.48 15.74 -8.99
CA GLN A 153 -4.66 14.33 -9.34
C GLN A 153 -3.55 13.46 -8.75
N TRP A 154 -3.94 12.49 -7.93
CA TRP A 154 -3.01 11.49 -7.44
C TRP A 154 -2.48 10.67 -8.60
N LYS A 155 -1.17 10.41 -8.57
CA LYS A 155 -0.56 9.51 -9.52
C LYS A 155 -1.05 8.08 -9.26
N PRO A 156 -1.07 7.21 -10.29
CA PRO A 156 -1.49 5.81 -10.14
C PRO A 156 -0.82 5.06 -8.99
N ASP A 157 0.48 5.27 -8.77
CA ASP A 157 1.24 4.68 -7.68
C ASP A 157 0.78 5.14 -6.29
N GLN A 158 0.33 6.39 -6.15
CA GLN A 158 -0.19 6.93 -4.89
C GLN A 158 -1.55 6.31 -4.54
N ILE A 159 -2.45 6.18 -5.51
CA ILE A 159 -3.76 5.53 -5.32
C ILE A 159 -3.58 4.06 -4.93
N VAL A 160 -2.73 3.34 -5.68
CA VAL A 160 -2.46 1.92 -5.40
C VAL A 160 -1.75 1.74 -4.04
N SER A 161 -0.84 2.64 -3.68
CA SER A 161 -0.19 2.60 -2.37
C SER A 161 -1.17 2.87 -1.23
N ALA A 162 -2.12 3.79 -1.40
CA ALA A 162 -3.13 4.05 -0.37
C ALA A 162 -4.04 2.83 -0.13
N ILE A 163 -4.43 2.10 -1.18
CA ILE A 163 -5.17 0.83 -1.05
C ILE A 163 -4.31 -0.22 -0.32
N ARG A 164 -3.02 -0.30 -0.66
CA ARG A 164 -2.07 -1.23 -0.04
C ARG A 164 -1.93 -0.96 1.47
N ASP A 165 -1.83 0.30 1.84
CA ASP A 165 -1.58 0.74 3.23
C ASP A 165 -2.82 0.58 4.13
N GLY A 166 -4.00 0.27 3.57
CA GLY A 166 -5.20 -0.12 4.31
C GLY A 166 -5.16 -1.53 4.92
N TYR A 167 -4.07 -2.29 4.73
CA TYR A 167 -3.79 -3.62 5.32
C TYR A 167 -4.84 -4.75 5.09
N HIS A 168 -5.84 -4.55 4.25
CA HIS A 168 -6.92 -5.53 4.00
C HIS A 168 -7.09 -5.93 2.54
N VAL A 169 -6.02 -5.90 1.74
CA VAL A 169 -6.11 -6.24 0.32
C VAL A 169 -6.46 -7.71 0.12
N ASN A 170 -7.64 -7.94 -0.46
CA ASN A 170 -8.17 -9.26 -0.80
C ASN A 170 -8.48 -9.35 -2.31
N PRO A 171 -8.82 -10.54 -2.84
CA PRO A 171 -9.11 -10.69 -4.27
C PRO A 171 -10.20 -9.75 -4.79
N THR A 172 -11.24 -9.50 -4.01
CA THR A 172 -12.39 -8.66 -4.40
C THR A 172 -12.00 -7.19 -4.55
N ILE A 173 -11.24 -6.64 -3.60
CA ILE A 173 -10.72 -5.26 -3.70
C ILE A 173 -9.85 -5.10 -4.94
N MET A 174 -9.01 -6.11 -5.23
CA MET A 174 -8.19 -6.08 -6.44
C MET A 174 -9.01 -6.21 -7.72
N GLU A 175 -10.10 -6.98 -7.73
CA GLU A 175 -11.05 -7.02 -8.83
C GLU A 175 -11.65 -5.63 -9.09
N HIS A 176 -12.17 -4.96 -8.04
CA HIS A 176 -12.71 -3.59 -8.18
C HIS A 176 -11.65 -2.60 -8.67
N LEU A 177 -10.41 -2.68 -8.17
CA LEU A 177 -9.32 -1.83 -8.63
C LEU A 177 -8.99 -2.09 -10.12
N LEU A 178 -8.99 -3.34 -10.56
CA LEU A 178 -8.78 -3.66 -11.98
C LEU A 178 -9.94 -3.17 -12.85
N GLU A 179 -11.18 -3.26 -12.37
CA GLU A 179 -12.35 -2.71 -13.07
C GLU A 179 -12.29 -1.19 -13.19
N PHE A 180 -11.93 -0.49 -12.10
CA PHE A 180 -11.64 0.94 -12.11
C PHE A 180 -10.57 1.25 -13.17
N VAL A 181 -9.42 0.58 -13.16
CA VAL A 181 -8.36 0.85 -14.13
C VAL A 181 -8.80 0.59 -15.57
N ARG A 182 -9.64 -0.43 -15.81
CA ARG A 182 -10.15 -0.76 -17.15
C ARG A 182 -10.98 0.36 -17.77
N ALA A 183 -11.74 1.08 -16.95
CA ALA A 183 -12.59 2.19 -17.39
C ALA A 183 -11.84 3.51 -17.61
N ILE A 184 -10.57 3.61 -17.20
CA ILE A 184 -9.74 4.80 -17.48
C ILE A 184 -9.43 4.86 -18.98
N PRO A 185 -9.77 5.94 -19.71
CA PRO A 185 -9.62 5.99 -21.17
C PRO A 185 -8.16 6.08 -21.63
N VAL A 186 -7.28 6.70 -20.82
CA VAL A 186 -5.89 6.97 -21.18
C VAL A 186 -5.03 5.72 -21.02
N ARG A 187 -4.57 5.16 -22.14
CA ARG A 187 -3.75 3.94 -22.17
C ARG A 187 -2.46 4.03 -21.34
N LYS A 188 -1.74 5.16 -21.43
CA LYS A 188 -0.50 5.39 -20.68
C LYS A 188 -0.74 5.39 -19.17
N GLU A 189 -1.88 5.92 -18.75
CA GLU A 189 -2.28 5.95 -17.35
C GLU A 189 -2.64 4.54 -16.85
N ARG A 190 -3.43 3.77 -17.63
CA ARG A 190 -3.69 2.35 -17.34
C ARG A 190 -2.38 1.56 -17.18
N ALA A 191 -1.40 1.80 -18.06
CA ALA A 191 -0.10 1.15 -17.98
C ALA A 191 0.60 1.43 -16.64
N ALA A 192 0.57 2.69 -16.18
CA ALA A 192 1.14 3.07 -14.89
C ALA A 192 0.41 2.41 -13.70
N TYR A 193 -0.93 2.31 -13.75
CA TYR A 193 -1.69 1.55 -12.76
C TYR A 193 -1.30 0.08 -12.73
N TYR A 194 -1.22 -0.60 -13.87
CA TYR A 194 -0.84 -2.02 -13.90
C TYR A 194 0.59 -2.26 -13.38
N LYS A 195 1.52 -1.33 -13.66
CA LYS A 195 2.88 -1.38 -13.09
C LYS A 195 2.86 -1.24 -11.56
N ALA A 196 2.01 -0.37 -11.01
CA ALA A 196 1.87 -0.19 -9.57
C ALA A 196 1.12 -1.34 -8.87
N ILE A 197 0.17 -1.98 -9.55
CA ILE A 197 -0.66 -3.09 -9.03
C ILE A 197 0.15 -4.38 -8.84
N LEU A 198 1.06 -4.70 -9.76
CA LEU A 198 1.79 -5.97 -9.73
C LEU A 198 2.54 -6.23 -8.40
N PRO A 199 3.28 -5.28 -7.82
CA PRO A 199 3.85 -5.42 -6.48
C PRO A 199 2.81 -5.77 -5.41
N VAL A 200 1.60 -5.20 -5.47
CA VAL A 200 0.53 -5.48 -4.50
C VAL A 200 0.06 -6.93 -4.61
N ILE A 201 -0.17 -7.42 -5.84
CA ILE A 201 -0.54 -8.83 -6.08
C ILE A 201 0.50 -9.78 -5.47
N ARG A 202 1.79 -9.47 -5.65
CA ARG A 202 2.89 -10.29 -5.10
C ARG A 202 2.96 -10.22 -3.58
N ASN A 203 2.91 -9.01 -3.00
CA ASN A 203 3.05 -8.80 -1.56
C ASN A 203 1.91 -9.42 -0.74
N PHE A 204 0.68 -9.42 -1.28
CA PHE A 204 -0.49 -10.01 -0.65
C PHE A 204 -0.77 -11.46 -1.08
N LYS A 205 0.19 -12.13 -1.73
CA LYS A 205 0.10 -13.54 -2.16
C LYS A 205 -1.11 -13.86 -3.05
N LEU A 206 -1.55 -12.89 -3.85
CA LEU A 206 -2.71 -13.02 -4.75
C LEU A 206 -2.35 -13.69 -6.09
N THR A 207 -1.09 -14.06 -6.30
CA THR A 207 -0.57 -14.70 -7.52
C THR A 207 -1.31 -16.00 -7.90
N LEU A 208 -1.86 -16.71 -6.91
CA LEU A 208 -2.59 -17.97 -7.12
C LEU A 208 -4.13 -17.78 -7.18
N THR A 209 -4.60 -16.54 -7.27
CA THR A 209 -6.03 -16.22 -7.30
C THR A 209 -6.47 -15.75 -8.69
N TYR A 210 -7.79 -15.74 -8.94
CA TYR A 210 -8.37 -15.31 -10.21
C TYR A 210 -7.96 -13.89 -10.64
N VAL A 211 -7.59 -13.04 -9.69
CA VAL A 211 -7.10 -11.67 -9.95
C VAL A 211 -5.89 -11.65 -10.87
N THR A 212 -5.03 -12.67 -10.80
CA THR A 212 -3.84 -12.74 -11.67
C THR A 212 -4.22 -12.92 -13.14
N LEU A 213 -5.29 -13.69 -13.40
CA LEU A 213 -5.85 -13.86 -14.75
C LEU A 213 -6.46 -12.55 -15.26
N LEU A 214 -7.21 -11.85 -14.39
CA LEU A 214 -7.82 -10.56 -14.72
C LEU A 214 -6.76 -9.53 -15.06
N PHE A 215 -5.78 -9.36 -14.18
CA PHE A 215 -4.65 -8.47 -14.35
C PHE A 215 -3.91 -8.74 -15.66
N ALA A 216 -3.56 -9.99 -15.94
CA ALA A 216 -2.85 -10.36 -17.17
C ALA A 216 -3.68 -10.03 -18.43
N GLY A 217 -4.96 -10.39 -18.43
CA GLY A 217 -5.85 -10.13 -19.57
C GLY A 217 -6.05 -8.64 -19.83
N ASP A 218 -6.22 -7.84 -18.77
CA ASP A 218 -6.40 -6.39 -18.89
C ASP A 218 -5.09 -5.69 -19.32
N ALA A 219 -3.95 -6.13 -18.80
CA ALA A 219 -2.63 -5.61 -19.14
C ALA A 219 -2.20 -5.94 -20.59
N THR A 220 -2.71 -7.05 -21.17
CA THR A 220 -2.40 -7.47 -22.54
C THR A 220 -2.79 -6.43 -23.59
N GLY A 221 -3.90 -5.71 -23.37
CA GLY A 221 -4.34 -4.62 -24.25
C GLY A 221 -3.60 -3.30 -24.04
N VAL A 222 -2.65 -3.24 -23.08
CA VAL A 222 -1.99 -2.00 -22.66
C VAL A 222 -0.50 -2.01 -22.92
N PHE A 223 0.21 -3.11 -22.68
CA PHE A 223 1.66 -3.18 -22.93
C PHE A 223 1.99 -3.59 -24.38
N ASP A 224 2.73 -2.74 -25.09
CA ASP A 224 3.16 -2.98 -26.48
C ASP A 224 4.55 -3.60 -26.58
N THR A 225 5.45 -3.28 -25.66
CA THR A 225 6.84 -3.76 -25.73
C THR A 225 6.92 -5.20 -25.26
N GLN A 226 7.75 -6.02 -25.94
CA GLN A 226 7.96 -7.41 -25.55
C GLN A 226 8.46 -7.52 -24.10
N LYS A 227 9.37 -6.63 -23.70
CA LYS A 227 9.90 -6.56 -22.33
C LYS A 227 8.79 -6.33 -21.30
N ASP A 228 7.93 -5.32 -21.51
CA ASP A 228 6.83 -5.06 -20.58
C ASP A 228 5.84 -6.24 -20.54
N ARG A 229 5.57 -6.90 -21.69
CA ARG A 229 4.71 -8.09 -21.72
C ARG A 229 5.32 -9.22 -20.89
N ASP A 230 6.62 -9.44 -20.97
CA ASP A 230 7.27 -10.50 -20.20
C ASP A 230 7.29 -10.19 -18.70
N ASP A 231 7.68 -8.97 -18.32
CA ASP A 231 7.81 -8.54 -16.93
C ASP A 231 6.44 -8.47 -16.20
N TYR A 232 5.42 -7.96 -16.90
CA TYR A 232 4.11 -7.66 -16.30
C TYR A 232 3.00 -8.64 -16.68
N ILE A 233 3.13 -9.50 -17.68
CA ILE A 233 2.07 -10.44 -18.07
C ILE A 233 2.57 -11.88 -17.98
N SER A 234 3.60 -12.24 -18.74
CA SER A 234 4.07 -13.62 -18.85
C SER A 234 4.57 -14.17 -17.51
N GLN A 235 5.48 -13.45 -16.84
CA GLN A 235 6.07 -13.91 -15.58
C GLN A 235 5.03 -14.06 -14.45
N PRO A 236 4.18 -13.05 -14.15
CA PRO A 236 3.19 -13.18 -13.08
C PRO A 236 2.17 -14.29 -13.36
N LEU A 237 1.75 -14.42 -14.62
CA LEU A 237 0.74 -15.40 -15.01
C LEU A 237 1.26 -16.85 -14.99
N THR A 238 2.58 -17.04 -15.17
CA THR A 238 3.20 -18.37 -15.25
C THR A 238 2.83 -19.26 -14.06
N VAL A 239 2.93 -18.75 -12.84
CA VAL A 239 2.63 -19.53 -11.61
C VAL A 239 1.15 -19.91 -11.56
N PHE A 240 0.26 -18.97 -11.87
CA PHE A 240 -1.18 -19.20 -11.89
C PHE A 240 -1.57 -20.26 -12.94
N VAL A 241 -1.05 -20.14 -14.15
CA VAL A 241 -1.32 -21.09 -15.24
C VAL A 241 -0.73 -22.47 -14.93
N HIS A 242 0.44 -22.55 -14.30
CA HIS A 242 0.97 -23.85 -13.85
C HIS A 242 0.04 -24.54 -12.85
N MET A 243 -0.55 -23.80 -11.92
CA MET A 243 -1.52 -24.34 -10.98
C MET A 243 -2.79 -24.83 -11.70
N LEU A 244 -3.31 -24.08 -12.68
CA LEU A 244 -4.44 -24.51 -13.52
C LEU A 244 -4.11 -25.78 -14.34
N ARG A 245 -2.95 -25.84 -15.00
CA ARG A 245 -2.49 -27.04 -15.72
C ARG A 245 -2.42 -28.27 -14.80
N TRP A 246 -1.91 -28.07 -13.59
CA TRP A 246 -1.84 -29.13 -12.60
C TRP A 246 -3.24 -29.61 -12.17
N GLN A 247 -4.20 -28.69 -11.99
CA GLN A 247 -5.59 -29.04 -11.70
C GLN A 247 -6.21 -29.88 -12.82
N LEU A 248 -6.05 -29.49 -14.09
CA LEU A 248 -6.51 -30.29 -15.24
C LEU A 248 -5.91 -31.69 -15.25
N ALA A 249 -4.58 -31.80 -15.07
CA ALA A 249 -3.90 -33.09 -15.07
C ALA A 249 -4.38 -34.04 -13.95
N ASN A 250 -4.90 -33.48 -12.85
CA ASN A 250 -5.47 -34.22 -11.71
C ASN A 250 -7.01 -34.25 -11.71
N LEU A 251 -7.66 -33.92 -12.84
CA LEU A 251 -9.11 -33.97 -13.02
C LEU A 251 -9.91 -33.06 -12.06
N LYS A 252 -9.30 -31.96 -11.59
CA LYS A 252 -9.95 -30.96 -10.73
C LYS A 252 -10.52 -29.83 -11.58
N PHE A 253 -11.81 -29.91 -11.93
CA PHE A 253 -12.41 -29.00 -12.92
C PHE A 253 -13.17 -27.81 -12.32
N GLU A 254 -13.62 -27.88 -11.07
CA GLU A 254 -14.54 -26.90 -10.47
C GLU A 254 -14.05 -25.45 -10.62
N PHE A 255 -12.77 -25.20 -10.32
CA PHE A 255 -12.19 -23.86 -10.43
C PHE A 255 -12.05 -23.37 -11.88
N HIS A 256 -11.79 -24.28 -12.83
CA HIS A 256 -11.79 -23.92 -14.26
C HIS A 256 -13.18 -23.52 -14.75
N LEU A 257 -14.21 -24.26 -14.33
CA LEU A 257 -15.58 -23.99 -14.72
C LEU A 257 -16.08 -22.67 -14.12
N SER A 258 -15.77 -22.40 -12.84
CA SER A 258 -16.13 -21.14 -12.19
C SER A 258 -15.42 -19.94 -12.80
N LEU A 259 -14.13 -20.06 -13.14
CA LEU A 259 -13.38 -19.01 -13.84
C LEU A 259 -13.95 -18.75 -15.24
N ALA A 260 -14.21 -19.80 -16.01
CA ALA A 260 -14.75 -19.68 -17.36
C ALA A 260 -16.15 -19.06 -17.38
N GLU A 261 -16.96 -19.33 -16.34
CA GLU A 261 -18.28 -18.73 -16.19
C GLU A 261 -18.23 -17.27 -15.74
N ARG A 262 -17.46 -16.95 -14.70
CA ARG A 262 -17.39 -15.60 -14.12
C ARG A 262 -16.60 -14.62 -15.00
N PHE A 263 -15.52 -15.09 -15.62
CA PHE A 263 -14.60 -14.26 -16.41
C PHE A 263 -14.34 -14.87 -17.80
N PRO A 264 -15.37 -15.00 -18.65
CA PRO A 264 -15.29 -15.78 -19.88
C PRO A 264 -14.28 -15.21 -20.89
N ARG A 265 -14.15 -13.88 -20.97
CA ARG A 265 -13.20 -13.22 -21.88
C ARG A 265 -11.75 -13.48 -21.45
N HIS A 266 -11.44 -13.27 -20.18
CA HIS A 266 -10.10 -13.48 -19.62
C HIS A 266 -9.68 -14.96 -19.67
N TYR A 267 -10.60 -15.88 -19.37
CA TYR A 267 -10.34 -17.32 -19.51
C TYR A 267 -10.04 -17.71 -20.96
N THR A 268 -10.79 -17.16 -21.93
CA THR A 268 -10.58 -17.43 -23.36
C THR A 268 -9.21 -16.99 -23.84
N LEU A 269 -8.72 -15.82 -23.39
CA LEU A 269 -7.40 -15.30 -23.79
C LEU A 269 -6.26 -16.27 -23.48
N TYR A 270 -6.38 -17.05 -22.41
CA TYR A 270 -5.32 -17.94 -21.93
C TYR A 270 -5.69 -19.42 -22.01
N ILE A 271 -6.80 -19.78 -22.65
CA ILE A 271 -7.26 -21.17 -22.67
C ILE A 271 -6.25 -22.11 -23.32
N GLU A 272 -5.56 -21.67 -24.37
CA GLU A 272 -4.52 -22.48 -25.01
C GLU A 272 -3.32 -22.70 -24.08
N THR A 273 -2.92 -21.66 -23.35
CA THR A 273 -1.85 -21.72 -22.37
C THR A 273 -2.25 -22.60 -21.20
N ILE A 274 -3.51 -22.55 -20.75
CA ILE A 274 -4.05 -23.39 -19.67
C ILE A 274 -4.13 -24.86 -20.09
N PHE A 275 -4.56 -25.15 -21.32
CA PHE A 275 -4.66 -26.50 -21.88
C PHE A 275 -3.37 -27.01 -22.51
N PHE A 276 -2.22 -26.43 -22.15
CA PHE A 276 -0.91 -26.95 -22.55
C PHE A 276 -0.49 -28.09 -21.61
N PHE A 277 -0.10 -29.22 -22.19
CA PHE A 277 0.41 -30.38 -21.47
C PHE A 277 1.84 -30.67 -21.89
N THR A 278 2.78 -30.74 -20.94
CA THR A 278 4.11 -31.28 -21.23
C THR A 278 4.02 -32.79 -21.51
N PRO A 279 4.98 -33.42 -22.22
CA PRO A 279 4.93 -34.85 -22.46
C PRO A 279 4.78 -35.69 -21.16
N PRO A 280 5.52 -35.40 -20.06
CA PRO A 280 5.33 -36.14 -18.80
C PRO A 280 3.94 -35.96 -18.18
N GLN A 281 3.38 -34.75 -18.23
CA GLN A 281 2.02 -34.49 -17.73
C GLN A 281 0.97 -35.21 -18.57
N TRP A 282 1.10 -35.14 -19.90
CA TRP A 282 0.20 -35.84 -20.80
C TRP A 282 0.22 -37.33 -20.53
N GLN A 283 1.38 -37.97 -20.39
CA GLN A 283 1.46 -39.41 -20.15
C GLN A 283 0.78 -39.83 -18.84
N LYS A 284 0.91 -39.05 -17.77
CA LYS A 284 0.28 -39.37 -16.47
C LYS A 284 -1.22 -39.04 -16.37
N ALA A 285 -1.71 -38.09 -17.16
CA ALA A 285 -3.12 -37.69 -17.11
C ALA A 285 -4.04 -38.84 -17.52
N GLU A 286 -5.25 -38.89 -16.97
CA GLU A 286 -6.28 -39.83 -17.41
C GLU A 286 -7.15 -39.18 -18.50
N LYS A 287 -6.86 -39.49 -19.77
CA LYS A 287 -7.33 -38.73 -20.94
C LYS A 287 -8.85 -38.80 -21.09
N ARG A 288 -9.43 -39.97 -20.82
CA ARG A 288 -10.87 -40.21 -20.99
C ARG A 288 -11.67 -39.27 -20.09
N ARG A 289 -11.37 -39.19 -18.79
CA ARG A 289 -12.01 -38.20 -17.91
C ARG A 289 -11.57 -36.76 -18.18
N LEU A 290 -10.31 -36.52 -18.55
CA LEU A 290 -9.84 -35.18 -18.90
C LEU A 290 -10.68 -34.58 -20.04
N PHE A 291 -11.04 -35.38 -21.05
CA PHE A 291 -11.80 -34.90 -22.20
C PHE A 291 -13.22 -34.46 -21.86
N GLU A 292 -13.79 -34.95 -20.76
CA GLU A 292 -15.14 -34.58 -20.33
C GLU A 292 -15.26 -33.09 -19.97
N ILE A 293 -14.17 -32.42 -19.58
CA ILE A 293 -14.19 -30.99 -19.25
C ILE A 293 -14.74 -30.14 -20.40
N ALA A 294 -14.52 -30.56 -21.65
CA ALA A 294 -15.04 -29.85 -22.81
C ALA A 294 -16.57 -29.76 -22.81
N GLY A 295 -17.26 -30.78 -22.32
CA GLY A 295 -18.72 -30.78 -22.19
C GLY A 295 -19.24 -29.99 -20.99
N LEU A 296 -18.41 -29.80 -19.97
CA LEU A 296 -18.79 -29.15 -18.71
C LEU A 296 -18.84 -27.61 -18.82
N PHE A 297 -18.11 -27.00 -19.76
CA PHE A 297 -18.21 -25.55 -19.95
C PHE A 297 -19.62 -25.14 -20.38
N LYS A 298 -20.13 -24.02 -19.85
CA LYS A 298 -21.43 -23.47 -20.27
C LYS A 298 -21.36 -22.80 -21.65
N ALA A 299 -20.28 -22.05 -21.91
CA ALA A 299 -20.13 -21.29 -23.16
C ALA A 299 -19.60 -22.17 -24.31
N LYS A 300 -20.29 -22.14 -25.47
CA LYS A 300 -19.89 -22.88 -26.69
C LYS A 300 -18.44 -22.60 -27.10
N GLY A 301 -17.99 -21.34 -27.00
CA GLY A 301 -16.64 -20.93 -27.36
C GLY A 301 -15.54 -21.67 -26.57
N HIS A 302 -15.74 -21.88 -25.27
CA HIS A 302 -14.81 -22.65 -24.44
C HIS A 302 -14.85 -24.14 -24.77
N ARG A 303 -16.03 -24.69 -25.07
CA ARG A 303 -16.15 -26.09 -25.53
C ARG A 303 -15.33 -26.31 -26.81
N PHE A 304 -15.50 -25.45 -27.81
CA PHE A 304 -14.71 -25.52 -29.04
C PHE A 304 -13.21 -25.48 -28.75
N ALA A 305 -12.75 -24.46 -28.02
CA ALA A 305 -11.33 -24.27 -27.75
C ALA A 305 -10.72 -25.43 -26.94
N ALA A 306 -11.45 -25.97 -25.95
CA ALA A 306 -11.01 -27.15 -25.20
C ALA A 306 -10.86 -28.37 -26.12
N ILE A 307 -11.83 -28.66 -26.99
CA ILE A 307 -11.77 -29.80 -27.91
C ILE A 307 -10.59 -29.63 -28.89
N GLU A 308 -10.41 -28.43 -29.45
CA GLU A 308 -9.30 -28.13 -30.38
C GLU A 308 -7.94 -28.41 -29.73
N GLN A 309 -7.73 -27.95 -28.49
CA GLN A 309 -6.47 -28.17 -27.78
C GLN A 309 -6.27 -29.64 -27.42
N LEU A 310 -7.30 -30.31 -26.90
CA LEU A 310 -7.19 -31.73 -26.52
C LEU A 310 -6.92 -32.63 -27.73
N LEU A 311 -7.56 -32.35 -28.86
CA LEU A 311 -7.35 -33.07 -30.12
C LEU A 311 -5.93 -32.85 -30.66
N LYS A 312 -5.42 -31.62 -30.59
CA LYS A 312 -4.04 -31.28 -30.93
C LYS A 312 -3.05 -32.11 -30.12
N TRP A 313 -3.20 -32.17 -28.80
CA TRP A 313 -2.28 -32.91 -27.93
C TRP A 313 -2.39 -34.42 -28.08
N ALA A 314 -3.60 -34.95 -28.30
CA ALA A 314 -3.80 -36.37 -28.57
C ALA A 314 -3.03 -36.83 -29.81
N HIS A 315 -3.06 -36.06 -30.90
CA HIS A 315 -2.28 -36.36 -32.09
C HIS A 315 -0.78 -36.10 -31.92
N GLN A 316 -0.41 -35.00 -31.26
CA GLN A 316 1.00 -34.64 -31.07
C GLN A 316 1.76 -35.70 -30.26
N TYR A 317 1.11 -36.31 -29.27
CA TYR A 317 1.73 -37.31 -28.40
C TYR A 317 1.32 -38.75 -28.74
N ALA A 318 0.62 -38.97 -29.86
CA ALA A 318 0.37 -40.31 -30.36
C ALA A 318 1.71 -41.00 -30.70
N PRO A 319 1.96 -42.23 -30.21
CA PRO A 319 3.21 -42.92 -30.45
C PRO A 319 3.38 -43.26 -31.94
N VAL A 320 4.63 -43.23 -32.42
CA VAL A 320 4.96 -43.51 -33.83
C VAL A 320 4.53 -44.92 -34.24
N ARG A 321 4.68 -45.89 -33.34
CA ARG A 321 4.18 -47.27 -33.49
C ARG A 321 2.97 -47.44 -32.57
N GLY A 322 1.89 -48.03 -33.09
CA GLY A 322 0.66 -48.25 -32.30
C GLY A 322 -0.19 -47.00 -32.05
N GLY A 323 0.15 -45.85 -32.66
CA GLY A 323 -0.59 -44.59 -32.47
C GLY A 323 -2.09 -44.70 -32.77
N LYS A 324 -2.48 -45.49 -33.77
CA LYS A 324 -3.90 -45.74 -34.09
C LYS A 324 -4.66 -46.40 -32.94
N ALA A 325 -4.10 -47.48 -32.37
CA ALA A 325 -4.72 -48.16 -31.22
C ALA A 325 -4.79 -47.24 -29.99
N HIS A 326 -3.76 -46.43 -29.77
CA HIS A 326 -3.76 -45.43 -28.70
C HIS A 326 -4.87 -44.38 -28.89
N LEU A 327 -5.03 -43.85 -30.11
CA LEU A 327 -6.09 -42.89 -30.42
C LEU A 327 -7.49 -43.50 -30.32
N GLU A 328 -7.67 -44.76 -30.76
CA GLU A 328 -8.90 -45.53 -30.57
C GLU A 328 -9.25 -45.74 -29.09
N GLU A 329 -8.26 -45.73 -28.21
CA GLU A 329 -8.47 -45.85 -26.77
C GLU A 329 -9.00 -44.55 -26.13
N ILE A 330 -8.50 -43.39 -26.57
CA ILE A 330 -8.72 -42.11 -25.87
C ILE A 330 -9.71 -41.17 -26.59
N LEU A 331 -9.73 -41.15 -27.93
CA LEU A 331 -10.56 -40.21 -28.70
C LEU A 331 -12.07 -40.47 -28.69
N PRO A 332 -12.60 -41.68 -28.39
CA PRO A 332 -14.06 -41.88 -28.31
C PRO A 332 -14.77 -40.93 -27.34
N THR A 333 -14.17 -40.62 -26.18
CA THR A 333 -14.76 -39.66 -25.24
C THR A 333 -14.77 -38.24 -25.81
N LEU A 334 -13.68 -37.80 -26.45
CA LEU A 334 -13.63 -36.47 -27.07
C LEU A 334 -14.62 -36.34 -28.25
N ALA A 335 -14.81 -37.43 -29.00
CA ALA A 335 -15.78 -37.48 -30.09
C ALA A 335 -17.22 -37.30 -29.56
N LEU A 336 -17.55 -37.93 -28.43
CA LEU A 336 -18.84 -37.75 -27.75
C LEU A 336 -19.05 -36.30 -27.30
N GLU A 337 -18.04 -35.66 -26.70
CA GLU A 337 -18.16 -34.25 -26.29
C GLU A 337 -18.31 -33.32 -27.50
N THR A 338 -17.67 -33.65 -28.63
CA THR A 338 -17.86 -32.94 -29.91
C THR A 338 -19.29 -33.10 -30.45
N GLU A 339 -19.87 -34.30 -30.35
CA GLU A 339 -21.27 -34.56 -30.75
C GLU A 339 -22.26 -33.78 -29.87
N LYS A 340 -22.02 -33.69 -28.55
CA LYS A 340 -22.83 -32.85 -27.66
C LYS A 340 -22.74 -31.36 -28.03
N LEU A 341 -21.54 -30.88 -28.36
CA LEU A 341 -21.35 -29.51 -28.85
C LEU A 341 -22.11 -29.28 -30.17
N ARG A 342 -22.03 -30.22 -31.11
CA ARG A 342 -22.78 -30.17 -32.36
C ARG A 342 -24.28 -30.01 -32.12
N ARG A 343 -24.87 -30.86 -31.26
CA ARG A 343 -26.30 -30.74 -30.89
C ARG A 343 -26.63 -29.39 -30.27
N THR A 344 -25.73 -28.86 -29.44
CA THR A 344 -25.91 -27.53 -28.83
C THR A 344 -25.92 -26.43 -29.90
N VAL A 345 -25.05 -26.50 -30.91
CA VAL A 345 -25.03 -25.55 -32.04
C VAL A 345 -26.29 -25.69 -32.89
N GLU A 346 -26.75 -26.91 -33.18
CA GLU A 346 -27.99 -27.15 -33.92
C GLU A 346 -29.22 -26.59 -33.20
N GLN A 347 -29.27 -26.68 -31.85
CA GLN A 347 -30.36 -26.16 -31.02
C GLN A 347 -30.35 -24.63 -30.84
N THR A 348 -29.16 -24.02 -30.71
CA THR A 348 -29.02 -22.58 -30.42
C THR A 348 -28.97 -21.68 -31.66
N GLY A 349 -29.11 -22.27 -32.84
CA GLY A 349 -29.08 -21.57 -34.13
C GLY A 349 -27.81 -21.86 -34.93
N LYS A 350 -27.98 -22.09 -36.23
CA LYS A 350 -26.91 -22.47 -37.17
C LYS A 350 -26.09 -21.26 -37.59
N SER A 351 -25.12 -20.85 -36.78
CA SER A 351 -24.09 -19.91 -37.25
C SER A 351 -23.20 -20.59 -38.29
N ALA A 352 -23.06 -20.00 -39.48
CA ALA A 352 -22.21 -20.54 -40.54
C ALA A 352 -20.75 -20.73 -40.08
N ALA A 353 -20.24 -19.79 -39.27
CA ALA A 353 -18.90 -19.87 -38.70
C ALA A 353 -18.75 -21.05 -37.71
N GLU A 354 -19.76 -21.29 -36.87
CA GLU A 354 -19.76 -22.41 -35.92
C GLU A 354 -19.85 -23.76 -36.64
N LEU A 355 -20.64 -23.86 -37.71
CA LEU A 355 -20.72 -25.07 -38.54
C LEU A 355 -19.39 -25.38 -39.25
N VAL A 356 -18.72 -24.36 -39.79
CA VAL A 356 -17.38 -24.52 -40.38
C VAL A 356 -16.38 -24.97 -39.32
N ARG A 357 -16.43 -24.40 -38.12
CA ARG A 357 -15.55 -24.78 -37.01
C ARG A 357 -15.82 -26.21 -36.51
N LEU A 358 -17.09 -26.62 -36.44
CA LEU A 358 -17.48 -28.01 -36.13
C LEU A 358 -16.94 -28.98 -37.18
N LYS A 359 -17.10 -28.67 -38.47
CA LYS A 359 -16.58 -29.52 -39.54
C LYS A 359 -15.06 -29.70 -39.44
N LYS A 360 -14.33 -28.61 -39.16
CA LYS A 360 -12.88 -28.67 -38.91
C LYS A 360 -12.53 -29.56 -37.71
N LEU A 361 -13.32 -29.52 -36.64
CA LEU A 361 -13.15 -30.41 -35.50
C LEU A 361 -13.37 -31.87 -35.87
N GLU A 362 -14.46 -32.19 -36.58
CA GLU A 362 -14.78 -33.54 -37.05
C GLU A 362 -13.66 -34.09 -37.96
N GLU A 363 -13.16 -33.28 -38.89
CA GLU A 363 -12.02 -33.61 -39.77
C GLU A 363 -10.73 -33.82 -38.97
N GLY A 364 -10.55 -33.09 -37.87
CA GLY A 364 -9.38 -33.19 -36.99
C GLY A 364 -9.23 -34.54 -36.27
N PHE A 365 -10.26 -35.37 -36.22
CA PHE A 365 -10.16 -36.74 -35.66
C PHE A 365 -9.37 -37.70 -36.56
N VAL A 366 -9.13 -37.33 -37.82
CA VAL A 366 -8.33 -38.13 -38.75
C VAL A 366 -6.84 -37.87 -38.50
N SER A 367 -6.07 -38.95 -38.30
CA SER A 367 -4.61 -38.86 -38.25
C SER A 367 -4.07 -38.35 -39.59
N LYS A 368 -3.11 -37.41 -39.57
CA LYS A 368 -2.46 -36.89 -40.80
C LYS A 368 -1.80 -37.99 -41.64
N LYS A 369 -1.49 -39.16 -41.05
CA LYS A 369 -0.93 -40.32 -41.74
C LYS A 369 -1.99 -41.21 -42.40
N ASP A 370 -3.25 -41.13 -41.97
CA ASP A 370 -4.37 -41.99 -42.39
C ASP A 370 -5.47 -41.20 -43.14
N ARG A 371 -5.07 -40.20 -43.95
CA ARG A 371 -5.96 -39.26 -44.66
C ARG A 371 -7.06 -39.90 -45.52
N TRP A 372 -6.97 -41.19 -45.81
CA TRP A 372 -7.92 -41.94 -46.65
C TRP A 372 -9.19 -42.38 -45.91
N ASN A 373 -9.26 -42.27 -44.57
CA ASN A 373 -10.42 -42.69 -43.80
C ASN A 373 -11.23 -41.50 -43.25
N THR A 374 -12.09 -40.95 -44.11
CA THR A 374 -12.95 -39.78 -43.83
C THR A 374 -14.02 -40.01 -42.76
N ASN A 375 -14.23 -41.25 -42.30
CA ASN A 375 -15.27 -41.60 -41.32
C ASN A 375 -14.74 -41.87 -39.90
N THR A 376 -13.48 -41.55 -39.61
CA THR A 376 -12.83 -41.86 -38.31
C THR A 376 -13.60 -41.29 -37.10
N TYR A 377 -14.13 -40.07 -37.21
CA TYR A 377 -14.99 -39.46 -36.19
C TYR A 377 -16.24 -40.31 -35.87
N ARG A 378 -16.96 -40.76 -36.89
CA ARG A 378 -18.16 -41.62 -36.73
C ARG A 378 -17.80 -42.97 -36.15
N THR A 379 -16.65 -43.52 -36.50
CA THR A 379 -16.13 -44.76 -35.90
C THR A 379 -15.92 -44.58 -34.39
N TYR A 380 -15.33 -43.47 -33.95
CA TYR A 380 -15.16 -43.18 -32.52
C TYR A 380 -16.49 -43.02 -31.79
N LEU A 381 -17.48 -42.36 -32.41
CA LEU A 381 -18.85 -42.30 -31.87
C LEU A 381 -19.49 -43.68 -31.74
N HIS A 382 -19.30 -44.55 -32.74
CA HIS A 382 -19.78 -45.93 -32.68
C HIS A 382 -19.07 -46.73 -31.58
N MET A 383 -17.74 -46.55 -31.42
CA MET A 383 -16.96 -47.20 -30.38
C MET A 383 -17.46 -46.83 -28.98
N ILE A 384 -17.66 -45.54 -28.67
CA ILE A 384 -18.17 -45.16 -27.35
C ILE A 384 -19.60 -45.64 -27.10
N LYS A 385 -20.45 -45.70 -28.15
CA LYS A 385 -21.81 -46.24 -28.05
C LYS A 385 -21.83 -47.75 -27.75
N THR A 386 -20.90 -48.50 -28.34
CA THR A 386 -20.87 -49.97 -28.23
C THR A 386 -19.99 -50.50 -27.10
N ARG A 387 -18.94 -49.76 -26.74
CA ARG A 387 -17.96 -50.16 -25.72
C ARG A 387 -17.97 -49.27 -24.48
N GLY A 388 -18.71 -48.17 -24.43
CA GLY A 388 -18.63 -47.23 -23.30
C GLY A 388 -17.30 -46.48 -23.24
N LYS A 389 -17.14 -45.62 -22.22
CA LYS A 389 -15.95 -44.79 -21.99
C LYS A 389 -14.77 -45.62 -21.49
N PHE A 390 -15.02 -46.58 -20.60
CA PHE A 390 -14.02 -47.40 -19.92
C PHE A 390 -13.93 -48.83 -20.48
N GLY A 391 -14.66 -49.13 -21.55
CA GLY A 391 -14.65 -50.42 -22.22
C GLY A 391 -15.89 -51.27 -21.89
N GLN A 392 -16.18 -52.24 -22.77
CA GLN A 392 -17.47 -52.93 -22.82
C GLN A 392 -17.84 -53.61 -21.50
N HIS A 393 -16.85 -54.09 -20.77
CA HIS A 393 -17.01 -54.76 -19.47
C HIS A 393 -17.40 -53.82 -18.32
N ARG A 394 -17.25 -52.50 -18.46
CA ARG A 394 -17.63 -51.49 -17.46
C ARG A 394 -18.87 -50.69 -17.83
N MET A 395 -19.46 -50.99 -18.99
CA MET A 395 -20.57 -50.22 -19.54
C MET A 395 -21.81 -50.24 -18.62
N GLU A 396 -22.05 -51.33 -17.91
CA GLU A 396 -23.16 -51.41 -16.95
C GLU A 396 -22.95 -50.51 -15.72
N MET A 397 -21.71 -50.41 -15.24
CA MET A 397 -21.36 -49.46 -14.18
C MET A 397 -21.53 -48.03 -14.67
N GLU A 398 -21.03 -47.70 -15.86
CA GLU A 398 -21.18 -46.37 -16.47
C GLU A 398 -22.64 -45.93 -16.63
N ARG A 399 -23.56 -46.87 -16.90
CA ARG A 399 -24.99 -46.56 -16.99
C ARG A 399 -25.62 -46.19 -15.65
N LYS A 400 -25.01 -46.59 -14.53
CA LYS A 400 -25.50 -46.34 -13.17
C LYS A 400 -24.94 -45.04 -12.57
N GLY A 401 -24.02 -44.36 -13.27
CA GLY A 401 -23.31 -43.16 -12.80
C GLY A 401 -21.97 -43.50 -12.18
#